data_AF-X0Z3V2-F1
#
_entry.id   AF-X0Z3V2-F1
#
_cell.length_a   1.000
_cell.length_b   1.000
_cell.length_c   1.000
_cell.angle_alpha   90.00
_cell.angle_beta   90.00
_cell.angle_gamma   90.00
#
_symmetry.space_group_name_H-M   'P 1'
#
loop_
_entity.id
_entity.type
_entity.pdbx_description
1 polymer ?
#
loop_
_entity_poly.entity_id
_entity_poly.type
_entity_poly.pdbx_seq_one_letter_code
_entity_poly.pdbx_strand_id
1 'polypeptide(L)'
;IHDHEIDIPGKDSYKIKKAGAETIIISSPKKISMVKDVSNNEIDLGLLAFKYLENVDLILTEGYKKQAFPKIEVMRSEVSKEPICSPKEVMAFICDFHMKSSRPVFETVDIRKVTDFIEDRFLMKRKKTKINLLIGEKRIPLKGFVQDFMVNTVKGMILSLKGVDKKKKIYIRIEEEK
;
A
#
# COMPACT_ATOMS: atom_id res chain seq x y z
N ILE A 1 -29.51 6.66 2.19
CA ILE A 1 -28.14 6.33 2.67
C ILE A 1 -27.21 6.68 1.53
N HIS A 2 -26.61 7.87 1.60
CA HIS A 2 -26.02 8.55 0.45
C HIS A 2 -24.54 8.20 0.26
N ASP A 3 -24.11 8.21 -0.99
CA ASP A 3 -22.71 8.02 -1.36
C ASP A 3 -21.93 9.27 -0.91
N HIS A 4 -21.25 9.19 0.25
CA HIS A 4 -20.54 10.33 0.83
C HIS A 4 -19.20 10.54 0.11
N GLU A 5 -19.19 11.31 -0.98
CA GLU A 5 -17.96 11.89 -1.51
C GLU A 5 -17.46 12.97 -0.53
N ILE A 6 -16.16 12.95 -0.20
CA ILE A 6 -15.50 13.86 0.74
C ILE A 6 -14.75 14.94 -0.04
N ASP A 7 -14.46 16.05 0.63
CA ASP A 7 -13.64 17.16 0.12
C ASP A 7 -14.26 17.92 -1.05
N ILE A 8 -15.59 17.97 -1.06
CA ILE A 8 -16.35 18.73 -2.05
C ILE A 8 -16.78 20.07 -1.43
N PRO A 9 -16.48 21.20 -2.09
CA PRO A 9 -16.95 22.51 -1.67
C PRO A 9 -18.45 22.52 -1.37
N GLY A 10 -18.82 23.04 -0.20
CA GLY A 10 -20.21 23.14 0.26
C GLY A 10 -20.65 22.05 1.24
N LYS A 11 -19.97 20.89 1.30
CA LYS A 11 -20.26 19.86 2.32
C LYS A 11 -19.64 20.20 3.67
N ASP A 12 -20.23 19.69 4.75
CA ASP A 12 -19.75 19.96 6.11
C ASP A 12 -18.33 19.44 6.35
N SER A 13 -17.99 18.28 5.80
CA SER A 13 -16.62 17.75 5.85
C SER A 13 -15.60 18.72 5.23
N TYR A 14 -15.94 19.38 4.13
CA TYR A 14 -15.06 20.37 3.50
C TYR A 14 -14.92 21.63 4.36
N LYS A 15 -16.02 22.12 4.96
CA LYS A 15 -15.98 23.27 5.86
C LYS A 15 -15.13 22.99 7.11
N ILE A 16 -15.29 21.82 7.72
CA ILE A 16 -14.50 21.38 8.87
C ILE A 16 -13.03 21.26 8.49
N LYS A 17 -12.72 20.76 7.29
CA LYS A 17 -11.34 20.64 6.79
C LYS A 17 -10.70 22.01 6.66
N LYS A 18 -11.40 22.92 5.98
CA LYS A 18 -10.96 24.31 5.77
C LYS A 18 -10.84 25.09 7.08
N ALA A 19 -11.59 24.72 8.12
CA ALA A 19 -11.47 25.31 9.45
C ALA A 19 -10.21 24.87 10.21
N GLY A 20 -9.41 23.94 9.67
CA GLY A 20 -8.10 23.56 10.22
C GLY A 20 -8.02 22.15 10.79
N ALA A 21 -9.04 21.30 10.60
CA ALA A 21 -8.94 19.91 11.01
C ALA A 21 -7.87 19.17 10.19
N GLU A 22 -6.80 18.66 10.82
CA GLU A 22 -5.71 17.95 10.12
C GLU A 22 -6.19 16.65 9.47
N THR A 23 -7.11 15.93 10.12
CA THR A 23 -7.68 14.68 9.62
C THR A 23 -9.20 14.69 9.76
N ILE A 24 -9.90 14.24 8.71
CA ILE A 24 -11.34 13.98 8.71
C ILE A 24 -11.59 12.56 8.26
N ILE A 25 -12.45 11.87 8.99
CA ILE A 25 -12.89 10.51 8.67
C ILE A 25 -14.41 10.51 8.67
N ILE A 26 -15.01 10.03 7.58
CA ILE A 26 -16.44 9.72 7.51
C ILE A 26 -16.57 8.21 7.42
N SER A 27 -17.33 7.64 8.34
CA SER A 27 -17.62 6.21 8.39
C SER A 27 -19.09 5.95 8.13
N SER A 28 -19.36 4.93 7.32
CA SER A 28 -20.70 4.42 7.03
C SER A 28 -20.68 2.89 7.05
N PRO A 29 -21.83 2.21 7.10
CA PRO A 29 -21.87 0.74 7.05
C PRO A 29 -21.21 0.10 5.81
N LYS A 30 -21.04 0.86 4.71
CA LYS A 30 -20.50 0.35 3.43
C LYS A 30 -19.09 0.83 3.10
N LYS A 31 -18.69 2.00 3.61
CA LYS A 31 -17.41 2.61 3.26
C LYS A 31 -16.91 3.56 4.34
N ILE A 32 -15.60 3.71 4.38
CA ILE A 32 -14.90 4.78 5.09
C ILE A 32 -14.22 5.64 4.04
N SER A 33 -14.28 6.96 4.19
CA SER A 33 -13.41 7.86 3.45
C SER A 33 -12.69 8.80 4.41
N MET A 34 -11.43 9.08 4.11
CA MET A 34 -10.51 9.82 4.97
C MET A 34 -9.77 10.86 4.15
N VAL A 35 -9.67 12.08 4.68
CA VAL A 35 -8.79 13.13 4.17
C VAL A 35 -7.86 13.53 5.29
N LYS A 36 -6.57 13.50 5.01
CA LYS A 36 -5.53 13.80 5.99
C LYS A 36 -4.46 14.68 5.35
N ASP A 37 -4.09 15.74 6.04
CA ASP A 37 -2.93 16.54 5.66
C ASP A 37 -1.67 15.72 5.87
N VAL A 38 -0.77 15.80 4.89
CA VAL A 38 0.54 15.18 4.93
C VAL A 38 1.58 16.28 4.79
N SER A 39 2.77 16.07 5.33
CA SER A 39 3.87 17.01 5.11
C SER A 39 4.21 17.12 3.61
N ASN A 40 4.97 18.13 3.22
CA ASN A 40 5.33 18.36 1.81
C ASN A 40 6.18 17.25 1.16
N ASN A 41 6.49 16.17 1.89
CA ASN A 41 7.26 15.05 1.40
C ASN A 41 6.35 13.87 1.02
N GLU A 42 6.67 13.20 -0.08
CA GLU A 42 6.02 11.95 -0.48
C GLU A 42 6.22 10.89 0.62
N ILE A 43 5.11 10.34 1.14
CA ILE A 43 5.15 9.32 2.21
C ILE A 43 5.60 7.98 1.62
N ASP A 44 6.41 7.21 2.37
CA ASP A 44 6.73 5.83 1.99
C ASP A 44 5.47 4.97 1.78
N LEU A 45 5.36 4.31 0.63
CA LEU A 45 4.19 3.51 0.29
C LEU A 45 4.02 2.31 1.25
N GLY A 46 5.13 1.75 1.74
CA GLY A 46 5.11 0.70 2.75
C GLY A 46 4.50 1.17 4.08
N LEU A 47 4.79 2.41 4.48
CA LEU A 47 4.19 3.05 5.65
C LEU A 47 2.68 3.27 5.45
N LEU A 48 2.26 3.78 4.28
CA LEU A 48 0.85 3.97 3.95
C LEU A 48 0.09 2.63 4.00
N ALA A 49 0.65 1.60 3.38
CA ALA A 49 0.09 0.26 3.39
C ALA A 49 -0.04 -0.28 4.82
N PHE A 50 0.98 -0.09 5.67
CA PHE A 50 0.92 -0.56 7.05
C PHE A 50 -0.11 0.20 7.90
N LYS A 51 -0.21 1.52 7.75
CA LYS A 51 -1.08 2.37 8.59
C LYS A 51 -2.55 2.31 8.18
N TYR A 52 -2.84 2.17 6.89
CA TYR A 52 -4.19 2.41 6.36
C TYR A 52 -4.81 1.23 5.64
N LEU A 53 -4.02 0.24 5.21
CA LEU A 53 -4.52 -0.87 4.40
C LEU A 53 -4.50 -2.17 5.20
N GLU A 54 -5.67 -2.76 5.34
CA GLU A 54 -5.83 -4.09 5.93
C GLU A 54 -6.51 -5.04 4.94
N ASN A 55 -6.10 -6.31 4.93
CA ASN A 55 -6.75 -7.39 4.20
C ASN A 55 -6.84 -7.19 2.67
N VAL A 56 -5.77 -6.63 2.06
CA VAL A 56 -5.66 -6.49 0.61
C VAL A 56 -4.65 -7.51 0.05
N ASP A 57 -4.96 -8.07 -1.12
CA ASP A 57 -4.07 -9.00 -1.83
C ASP A 57 -3.07 -8.27 -2.75
N LEU A 58 -3.47 -7.12 -3.29
CA LEU A 58 -2.67 -6.29 -4.19
C LEU A 58 -2.91 -4.81 -3.93
N ILE A 59 -1.83 -4.02 -4.01
CA ILE A 59 -1.88 -2.56 -3.97
C ILE A 59 -1.33 -2.07 -5.31
N LEU A 60 -2.13 -1.26 -6.01
CA LEU A 60 -1.73 -0.57 -7.23
C LEU A 60 -1.59 0.92 -6.93
N THR A 61 -0.51 1.52 -7.42
CA THR A 61 -0.25 2.95 -7.25
C THR A 61 0.11 3.56 -8.59
N GLU A 62 -0.42 4.75 -8.85
CA GLU A 62 0.06 5.63 -9.90
C GLU A 62 1.08 6.61 -9.29
N GLY A 63 2.24 6.79 -9.93
CA GLY A 63 3.31 7.65 -9.42
C GLY A 63 4.42 6.87 -8.67
N TYR A 64 4.95 7.45 -7.59
CA TYR A 64 6.01 6.84 -6.75
C TYR A 64 7.26 6.38 -7.50
N LYS A 65 7.64 7.12 -8.55
CA LYS A 65 8.71 6.74 -9.50
C LYS A 65 10.07 6.49 -8.84
N LYS A 66 10.32 7.12 -7.69
CA LYS A 66 11.60 7.07 -6.94
C LYS A 66 11.64 5.98 -5.86
N GLN A 67 10.53 5.36 -5.49
CA GLN A 67 10.50 4.38 -4.40
C GLN A 67 10.83 2.97 -4.88
N ALA A 68 11.49 2.16 -4.04
CA ALA A 68 12.00 0.83 -4.41
C ALA A 68 10.93 -0.29 -4.48
N PHE A 69 9.84 -0.05 -5.23
CA PHE A 69 8.80 -1.03 -5.51
C PHE A 69 8.81 -1.48 -6.98
N PRO A 70 8.35 -2.71 -7.28
CA PRO A 70 8.18 -3.16 -8.66
C PRO A 70 7.23 -2.28 -9.46
N LYS A 71 7.60 -1.92 -10.69
CA LYS A 71 6.82 -1.01 -11.54
C LYS A 71 6.50 -1.59 -12.91
N ILE A 72 5.37 -1.17 -13.45
CA ILE A 72 5.08 -1.22 -14.87
C ILE A 72 5.13 0.23 -15.36
N GLU A 73 6.02 0.51 -16.30
CA GLU A 73 6.20 1.88 -16.80
C GLU A 73 5.38 2.09 -18.07
N VAL A 74 4.44 3.02 -18.00
CA VAL A 74 3.57 3.38 -19.13
C VAL A 74 4.15 4.60 -19.83
N MET A 75 4.49 4.45 -21.11
CA MET A 75 5.06 5.50 -21.95
C MET A 75 4.19 5.74 -23.16
N ARG A 76 4.11 7.00 -23.56
CA ARG A 76 3.35 7.42 -24.73
C ARG A 76 4.24 8.24 -25.64
N SER A 77 4.23 7.92 -26.93
CA SER A 77 5.10 8.53 -27.93
C SER A 77 4.94 10.05 -27.99
N GLU A 78 3.74 10.58 -27.69
CA GLU A 78 3.49 12.02 -27.64
C GLU A 78 4.11 12.74 -26.43
N VAL A 79 4.53 12.01 -25.39
CA VAL A 79 5.11 12.58 -24.16
C VAL A 79 6.63 12.37 -24.11
N SER A 80 7.07 11.11 -24.18
CA SER A 80 8.48 10.73 -24.13
C SER A 80 8.63 9.25 -24.53
N LYS A 81 9.70 8.95 -25.25
CA LYS A 81 10.11 7.57 -25.57
C LYS A 81 11.19 7.02 -24.63
N GLU A 82 11.70 7.85 -23.73
CA GLU A 82 12.75 7.49 -22.78
C GLU A 82 12.15 7.08 -21.42
N PRO A 83 12.54 5.91 -20.88
CA PRO A 83 12.18 5.50 -19.53
C PRO A 83 12.74 6.45 -18.48
N ILE A 84 11.94 6.72 -17.44
CA ILE A 84 12.29 7.58 -16.31
C ILE A 84 12.44 6.80 -15.00
N CYS A 85 11.92 5.58 -14.93
CA CYS A 85 12.06 4.74 -13.75
C CYS A 85 13.42 4.00 -13.75
N SER A 86 13.88 3.63 -12.56
CA SER A 86 15.10 2.83 -12.43
C SER A 86 14.95 1.48 -13.13
N PRO A 87 15.87 1.07 -14.03
CA PRO A 87 15.79 -0.22 -14.73
C PRO A 87 15.77 -1.46 -13.80
N LYS A 88 16.22 -1.31 -12.55
CA LYS A 88 16.18 -2.36 -11.53
C LYS A 88 14.76 -2.65 -11.04
N GLU A 89 13.90 -1.64 -11.06
CA GLU A 89 12.54 -1.67 -10.49
C GLU A 89 11.48 -1.92 -11.57
N VAL A 90 11.75 -1.52 -12.81
CA VAL A 90 10.84 -1.75 -13.93
C VAL A 90 10.80 -3.23 -14.27
N MET A 91 9.59 -3.79 -14.24
CA MET A 91 9.36 -5.19 -14.58
C MET A 91 8.83 -5.39 -15.98
N ALA A 92 8.10 -4.41 -16.52
CA ALA A 92 7.52 -4.41 -17.84
C ALA A 92 7.24 -2.97 -18.29
N PHE A 93 7.07 -2.79 -19.59
CA PHE A 93 6.71 -1.53 -20.21
C PHE A 93 5.36 -1.65 -20.91
N ILE A 94 4.62 -0.55 -20.97
CA ILE A 94 3.44 -0.41 -21.81
C ILE A 94 3.67 0.82 -22.69
N CYS A 95 3.66 0.65 -24.01
CA CYS A 95 3.84 1.78 -24.94
C CYS A 95 3.09 1.61 -26.26
N ASP A 96 2.88 2.73 -26.94
CA ASP A 96 2.24 2.86 -28.26
C ASP A 96 3.25 2.87 -29.42
N PHE A 97 4.52 2.58 -29.14
CA PHE A 97 5.60 2.51 -30.12
C PHE A 97 6.44 1.24 -29.95
N HIS A 98 7.17 0.87 -30.99
CA HIS A 98 8.12 -0.24 -30.91
C HIS A 98 9.30 0.11 -29.99
N MET A 99 9.50 -0.70 -28.96
CA MET A 99 10.58 -0.52 -28.00
C MET A 99 11.40 -1.80 -27.85
N LYS A 100 12.72 -1.68 -27.98
CA LYS A 100 13.65 -2.77 -27.69
C LYS A 100 13.92 -2.83 -26.20
N SER A 101 13.60 -3.96 -25.56
CA SER A 101 13.78 -4.14 -24.12
C SER A 101 14.14 -5.59 -23.78
N SER A 102 14.88 -5.78 -22.67
CA SER A 102 15.08 -7.09 -22.05
C SER A 102 13.92 -7.47 -21.12
N ARG A 103 12.98 -6.56 -20.88
CA ARG A 103 11.74 -6.78 -20.12
C ARG A 103 10.55 -6.92 -21.06
N PRO A 104 9.45 -7.55 -20.64
CA PRO A 104 8.20 -7.55 -21.41
C PRO A 104 7.78 -6.13 -21.79
N VAL A 105 7.31 -5.98 -23.03
CA VAL A 105 6.73 -4.75 -23.57
C VAL A 105 5.34 -5.11 -24.08
N PHE A 106 4.33 -4.40 -23.61
CA PHE A 106 2.94 -4.57 -23.99
C PHE A 106 2.46 -3.35 -24.78
N GLU A 107 1.49 -3.56 -25.67
CA GLU A 107 0.78 -2.45 -26.31
C GLU A 107 -0.26 -1.86 -25.36
N THR A 108 -0.67 -0.61 -25.60
CA THR A 108 -1.71 0.06 -24.78
C THR A 108 -3.06 -0.64 -24.80
N VAL A 109 -3.33 -1.45 -25.83
CA VAL A 109 -4.56 -2.24 -25.99
C VAL A 109 -4.49 -3.63 -25.34
N ASP A 110 -3.31 -4.06 -24.89
CA ASP A 110 -3.06 -5.42 -24.36
C ASP A 110 -3.52 -5.60 -22.91
N ILE A 111 -4.68 -5.06 -22.54
CA ILE A 111 -5.18 -5.02 -21.15
C ILE A 111 -5.15 -6.42 -20.51
N ARG A 112 -5.65 -7.45 -21.21
CA ARG A 112 -5.67 -8.83 -20.69
C ARG A 112 -4.27 -9.36 -20.40
N LYS A 113 -3.32 -9.18 -21.32
CA LYS A 113 -1.93 -9.66 -21.14
C LYS A 113 -1.27 -8.97 -19.95
N VAL A 114 -1.55 -7.68 -19.74
CA VAL A 114 -1.06 -6.92 -18.60
C VAL A 114 -1.68 -7.44 -17.30
N THR A 115 -3.00 -7.70 -17.29
CA THR A 115 -3.69 -8.29 -16.14
C THR A 115 -3.09 -9.66 -15.79
N ASP A 116 -3.00 -10.58 -16.74
CA ASP A 116 -2.44 -11.92 -16.53
C ASP A 116 -1.01 -11.84 -15.96
N PHE A 117 -0.18 -10.95 -16.51
CA PHE A 117 1.17 -10.70 -16.00
C PHE A 117 1.20 -10.22 -14.54
N ILE A 118 0.25 -9.38 -14.13
CA ILE A 118 0.13 -8.92 -12.74
C ILE A 118 -0.32 -10.06 -11.84
N GLU A 119 -1.35 -10.82 -12.23
CA GLU A 119 -1.90 -11.92 -11.43
C GLU A 119 -0.87 -13.02 -11.20
N ASP A 120 -0.23 -13.50 -12.27
CA ASP A 120 0.80 -14.55 -12.21
C ASP A 120 1.97 -14.16 -11.31
N ARG A 121 2.32 -12.86 -11.31
CA ARG A 121 3.50 -12.40 -10.59
C ARG A 121 3.23 -12.07 -9.13
N PHE A 122 2.04 -11.57 -8.81
CA PHE A 122 1.76 -10.99 -7.49
C PHE A 122 0.70 -11.72 -6.68
N LEU A 123 -0.24 -12.43 -7.33
CA LEU A 123 -1.36 -13.10 -6.65
C LEU A 123 -1.13 -14.60 -6.45
N MET A 124 -0.12 -15.19 -7.09
CA MET A 124 0.32 -16.56 -6.81
C MET A 124 0.76 -16.74 -5.34
N LYS A 125 0.47 -17.91 -4.74
CA LYS A 125 0.64 -18.20 -3.31
C LYS A 125 2.05 -17.87 -2.80
N ARG A 126 2.23 -16.70 -2.17
CA ARG A 126 3.45 -16.32 -1.46
C ARG A 126 3.40 -16.79 -0.01
N LYS A 127 4.58 -17.05 0.57
CA LYS A 127 4.72 -17.37 1.99
C LYS A 127 4.23 -16.14 2.80
N LYS A 128 3.13 -16.28 3.54
CA LYS A 128 2.58 -15.18 4.33
C LYS A 128 3.58 -14.72 5.38
N THR A 129 3.87 -13.42 5.40
CA THR A 129 4.58 -12.76 6.51
C THR A 129 3.75 -12.93 7.77
N LYS A 130 4.35 -13.44 8.85
CA LYS A 130 3.63 -13.74 10.10
C LYS A 130 3.52 -12.51 11.01
N ILE A 131 4.47 -11.58 10.88
CA ILE A 131 4.56 -10.35 11.66
C ILE A 131 5.18 -9.24 10.81
N ASN A 132 4.60 -8.04 10.88
CA ASN A 132 5.18 -6.83 10.32
C ASN A 132 5.74 -5.98 11.47
N LEU A 133 7.01 -5.59 11.39
CA LEU A 133 7.64 -4.70 12.36
C LEU A 133 7.97 -3.36 11.70
N LEU A 134 7.54 -2.29 12.32
CA LEU A 134 7.94 -0.93 11.98
C LEU A 134 8.65 -0.30 13.17
N ILE A 135 9.76 0.39 12.88
CA ILE A 135 10.48 1.22 13.85
C ILE A 135 10.42 2.64 13.31
N GLY A 136 9.70 3.51 14.01
CA GLY A 136 9.28 4.81 13.47
C GLY A 136 8.46 4.61 12.19
N GLU A 137 8.98 5.11 11.07
CA GLU A 137 8.36 4.98 9.74
C GLU A 137 8.99 3.88 8.87
N LYS A 138 10.03 3.21 9.37
CA LYS A 138 10.79 2.24 8.60
C LYS A 138 10.29 0.82 8.83
N ARG A 139 9.90 0.13 7.75
CA ARG A 139 9.61 -1.30 7.75
C ARG A 139 10.88 -2.12 7.92
N ILE A 140 10.87 -3.08 8.85
CA ILE A 140 11.99 -3.97 9.12
C ILE A 140 11.68 -5.38 8.61
N PRO A 141 12.35 -5.87 7.55
CA PRO A 141 12.19 -7.25 7.10
C PRO A 141 12.83 -8.20 8.11
N LEU A 142 12.06 -9.19 8.56
CA LEU A 142 12.50 -10.16 9.56
C LEU A 142 12.72 -11.54 8.92
N LYS A 143 13.82 -12.20 9.30
CA LYS A 143 14.08 -13.60 8.94
C LYS A 143 13.00 -14.51 9.55
N GLY A 144 12.75 -15.67 8.92
CA GLY A 144 11.70 -16.61 9.35
C GLY A 144 11.81 -17.00 10.83
N PHE A 145 13.01 -17.35 11.30
CA PHE A 145 13.26 -17.66 12.70
C PHE A 145 12.86 -16.51 13.65
N VAL A 146 13.22 -15.27 13.33
CA VAL A 146 12.90 -14.10 14.17
C VAL A 146 11.40 -13.84 14.18
N GLN A 147 10.73 -13.99 13.04
CA GLN A 147 9.27 -13.92 12.98
C GLN A 147 8.61 -14.99 13.87
N ASP A 148 9.09 -16.23 13.80
CA ASP A 148 8.56 -17.34 14.59
C ASP A 148 8.76 -17.13 16.09
N PHE A 149 9.96 -16.70 16.48
CA PHE A 149 10.27 -16.37 17.86
C PHE A 149 9.33 -15.29 18.41
N MET A 150 9.20 -14.15 17.72
CA MET A 150 8.33 -13.05 18.17
C MET A 150 6.86 -13.48 18.24
N VAL A 151 6.36 -14.15 17.21
CA VAL A 151 4.97 -14.60 17.15
C VAL A 151 4.65 -15.59 18.27
N ASN A 152 5.53 -16.57 18.52
CA ASN A 152 5.30 -17.57 19.56
C ASN A 152 5.38 -16.96 20.96
N THR A 153 6.30 -16.03 21.20
CA THR A 153 6.40 -15.30 22.46
C THR A 153 5.13 -14.50 22.75
N VAL A 154 4.67 -13.69 21.78
CA VAL A 154 3.42 -12.93 21.92
C VAL A 154 2.23 -13.86 22.11
N LYS A 155 2.11 -14.93 21.32
CA LYS A 155 1.03 -15.92 21.50
C LYS A 155 1.05 -16.55 22.88
N GLY A 156 2.22 -16.89 23.41
CA GLY A 156 2.38 -17.41 24.78
C GLY A 156 1.81 -16.44 25.82
N MET A 157 2.12 -15.14 25.71
CA MET A 157 1.56 -14.10 26.59
C MET A 157 0.04 -13.95 26.44
N ILE A 158 -0.50 -14.04 25.23
CA ILE A 158 -1.95 -13.95 25.00
C ILE A 158 -2.70 -15.19 25.53
N LEU A 159 -2.07 -16.38 25.50
CA LEU A 159 -2.68 -17.61 26.01
C LEU A 159 -2.98 -17.54 27.51
N SER A 160 -2.22 -16.78 28.31
CA SER A 160 -2.49 -16.62 29.74
C SER A 160 -3.61 -15.63 30.05
N LEU A 161 -4.06 -14.82 29.08
CA LEU A 161 -5.14 -13.86 29.27
C LEU A 161 -6.51 -14.55 29.36
N LYS A 162 -7.37 -14.02 30.25
CA LYS A 162 -8.77 -14.42 30.41
C LYS A 162 -9.69 -13.38 29.75
N GLY A 163 -10.86 -13.81 29.27
CA GLY A 163 -11.90 -12.91 28.74
C GLY A 163 -11.67 -12.38 27.32
N VAL A 164 -10.72 -12.92 26.56
CA VAL A 164 -10.41 -12.48 25.19
C VAL A 164 -10.54 -13.64 24.19
N ASP A 165 -11.02 -13.33 22.97
CA ASP A 165 -11.02 -14.29 21.86
C ASP A 165 -9.61 -14.39 21.24
N LYS A 166 -8.92 -15.49 21.57
CA LYS A 166 -7.54 -15.76 21.20
C LYS A 166 -7.35 -16.06 19.70
N LYS A 167 -8.43 -16.13 18.91
CA LYS A 167 -8.39 -16.31 17.45
C LYS A 167 -8.40 -14.99 16.68
N LYS A 168 -8.59 -13.85 17.35
CA LYS A 168 -8.61 -12.52 16.71
C LYS A 168 -7.20 -12.01 16.41
N LYS A 169 -7.11 -11.00 15.54
CA LYS A 169 -5.85 -10.26 15.29
C LYS A 169 -5.38 -9.61 16.61
N ILE A 170 -4.07 -9.63 16.83
CA ILE A 170 -3.42 -9.04 18.00
C ILE A 170 -2.76 -7.74 17.54
N TYR A 171 -3.10 -6.62 18.19
CA TYR A 171 -2.48 -5.31 17.96
C TYR A 171 -1.60 -4.98 19.16
N ILE A 172 -0.32 -4.71 18.93
CA ILE A 172 0.64 -4.31 19.96
C ILE A 172 1.24 -2.98 19.53
N ARG A 173 1.14 -1.98 20.42
CA ARG A 173 1.78 -0.67 20.29
C ARG A 173 2.65 -0.48 21.52
N ILE A 174 3.92 -0.17 21.29
CA ILE A 174 4.89 0.13 22.34
C ILE A 174 5.36 1.55 22.09
N GLU A 175 5.25 2.40 23.10
CA GLU A 175 5.70 3.79 23.09
C GLU A 175 6.75 3.94 24.18
N GLU A 176 7.80 4.72 23.93
CA GLU A 176 8.70 5.13 25.02
C GLU A 176 7.96 6.16 25.88
N GLU A 177 7.98 5.98 27.20
CA GLU A 177 7.56 7.03 28.12
C GLU A 177 8.50 8.23 27.94
N LYS A 178 7.93 9.41 27.73
CA LYS A 178 8.68 10.67 27.65
C LYS A 178 9.26 11.07 29.00
#